data_AF-A0AAV4JRL9-F1
#
_entry.id   AF-A0AAV4JRL9-F1
#
_cell.length_a   1.000
_cell.length_b   1.000
_cell.length_c   1.000
_cell.angle_alpha   90.00
_cell.angle_beta   90.00
_cell.angle_gamma   90.00
#
_symmetry.space_group_name_H-M   'P 1'
#
loop_
_entity.id
_entity.type
_entity.pdbx_description
1 polymer ?
#
loop_
_entity_poly.entity_id
_entity_poly.type
_entity_poly.pdbx_seq_one_letter_code
_entity_poly.pdbx_strand_id
1 'polypeptide(L)'
;MYSQINALTREFRPRLNVIKDKNGNAHTDQEKNGERLAEYCCEMYDSSEIISPQMPHNEEDDLPPLKSEVEWAIRKRFSGKSAGLDNIYAERIKISGDPGVELYHKLCLKICETEQWPEEWRKSVFVTLPKKGDIQQCSNYRTIALISHPSNTLLKIIMKRLENTISREVNLRLASGIPT
;
A
#
# COMPACT_ATOMS: atom_id res chain seq x y z
N MET A 1 -7.79 16.82 25.40
CA MET A 1 -7.16 15.80 26.27
C MET A 1 -5.89 15.22 25.67
N TYR A 2 -5.92 14.50 24.54
CA TYR A 2 -4.68 13.94 23.92
C TYR A 2 -3.68 15.02 23.46
N SER A 3 -4.17 16.14 22.92
CA SER A 3 -3.35 17.29 22.51
C SER A 3 -2.64 17.99 23.67
N GLN A 4 -3.30 18.08 24.84
CA GLN A 4 -2.76 18.72 26.04
C GLN A 4 -1.71 17.85 26.72
N ILE A 5 -1.93 16.53 26.78
CA ILE A 5 -0.93 15.57 27.28
C ILE A 5 0.32 15.58 26.36
N ASN A 6 0.13 15.59 25.04
CA ASN A 6 1.24 15.71 24.09
C ASN A 6 2.00 17.04 24.20
N ALA A 7 1.35 18.13 24.60
CA ALA A 7 2.03 19.41 24.80
C ALA A 7 2.93 19.41 26.06
N LEU A 8 2.57 18.62 27.06
CA LEU A 8 3.26 18.55 28.35
C LEU A 8 4.37 17.49 28.40
N THR A 9 4.23 16.39 27.66
CA THR A 9 5.15 15.24 27.75
C THR A 9 6.08 15.08 26.55
N ARG A 10 5.92 15.87 25.49
CA ARG A 10 6.71 15.72 24.27
C ARG A 10 7.94 16.61 24.33
N GLU A 11 9.12 15.99 24.36
CA GLU A 11 10.37 16.71 24.12
C GLU A 11 10.27 17.51 22.82
N PHE A 12 10.50 18.83 22.90
CA PHE A 12 10.61 19.66 21.72
C PHE A 12 11.83 19.21 20.92
N ARG A 13 11.59 18.46 19.84
CA ARG A 13 12.62 18.14 18.85
C ARG A 13 12.44 19.11 17.69
N PRO A 14 13.38 20.04 17.44
CA PRO A 14 13.32 20.88 16.26
C PRO A 14 13.21 19.95 15.04
N ARG A 15 12.30 20.27 14.13
CA ARG A 15 12.30 19.63 12.81
C ARG A 15 13.59 20.06 12.14
N LEU A 16 14.61 19.21 12.18
CA LEU A 16 15.79 19.40 11.36
C LEU A 16 15.31 19.16 9.93
N ASN A 17 14.99 20.25 9.23
CA ASN A 17 14.76 20.24 7.79
C ASN A 17 16.12 20.12 7.09
N VAL A 18 16.94 19.17 7.51
CA VAL A 18 18.31 19.01 7.04
C VAL A 18 18.45 17.59 6.53
N ILE A 19 18.63 17.42 5.23
CA ILE A 19 18.88 16.10 4.61
C ILE A 19 20.20 16.17 3.85
N LYS A 20 21.02 15.12 3.99
CA LYS A 20 22.26 15.01 3.24
C LYS A 20 22.00 14.47 1.84
N ASP A 21 22.63 15.10 0.85
CA ASP A 21 22.72 14.54 -0.49
C ASP A 21 23.67 13.34 -0.53
N LYS A 22 23.80 12.72 -1.71
CA LYS A 22 24.69 11.58 -1.95
C LYS A 22 26.17 11.89 -1.68
N ASN A 23 26.57 13.16 -1.79
CA ASN A 23 27.93 13.63 -1.54
C ASN A 23 28.17 13.96 -0.06
N GLY A 24 27.14 13.82 0.79
CA GLY A 24 27.21 14.11 2.22
C GLY A 24 26.96 15.56 2.58
N ASN A 25 26.62 16.43 1.62
CA ASN A 25 26.33 17.84 1.90
C ASN A 25 24.92 18.00 2.43
N ALA A 26 24.78 18.77 3.51
CA ALA A 26 23.51 19.00 4.18
C ALA A 26 22.72 20.11 3.49
N HIS A 27 21.50 19.81 3.06
CA HIS A 27 20.55 20.78 2.50
C HIS A 27 19.53 21.16 3.55
N THR A 28 19.32 22.47 3.78
CA THR A 28 18.30 22.97 4.72
C THR A 28 16.98 23.34 4.04
N ASP A 29 16.99 23.34 2.71
CA ASP A 29 15.88 23.77 1.87
C ASP A 29 14.81 22.66 1.74
N GLN A 30 13.54 23.03 1.90
CA GLN A 30 12.45 22.07 1.95
C GLN A 30 12.20 21.40 0.59
N GLU A 31 12.35 22.14 -0.51
CA GLU A 31 12.17 21.64 -1.87
C GLU A 31 13.27 20.64 -2.20
N LYS A 32 14.55 21.02 -1.97
CA LYS A 32 15.70 20.12 -2.16
C LYS A 32 15.63 18.86 -1.31
N ASN A 33 15.18 19.00 -0.06
CA ASN A 33 14.95 17.84 0.81
C ASN A 33 13.87 16.91 0.24
N GLY A 34 12.79 17.48 -0.31
CA GLY A 34 11.73 16.75 -1.00
C GLY A 34 12.25 16.01 -2.23
N GLU A 35 13.02 16.69 -3.08
CA GLU A 35 13.66 16.11 -4.26
C GLU A 35 14.60 14.96 -3.88
N ARG A 36 15.44 15.15 -2.86
CA ARG A 36 16.36 14.12 -2.39
C ARG A 36 15.63 12.89 -1.85
N LEU A 37 14.53 13.10 -1.13
CA LEU A 37 13.67 12.00 -0.66
C LEU A 37 12.95 11.30 -1.82
N ALA A 38 12.51 12.04 -2.83
CA ALA A 38 11.89 11.47 -4.03
C ALA A 38 12.89 10.61 -4.81
N GLU A 39 14.11 11.11 -5.03
CA GLU A 39 15.20 10.37 -5.65
C GLU A 39 15.49 9.06 -4.89
N TYR A 40 15.64 9.13 -3.56
CA TYR A 40 15.83 7.94 -2.72
C TYR A 40 14.69 6.93 -2.84
N CYS A 41 13.44 7.39 -2.90
CA CYS A 41 12.28 6.50 -3.10
C CYS A 41 12.33 5.84 -4.49
N CYS A 42 12.64 6.60 -5.54
CA CYS A 42 12.79 6.06 -6.88
C CYS A 42 13.84 4.96 -6.92
N GLU A 43 15.04 5.21 -6.38
CA GLU A 43 16.12 4.21 -6.30
C GLU A 43 15.71 2.94 -5.54
N MET A 44 14.95 3.10 -4.45
CA MET A 44 14.51 1.97 -3.62
C MET A 44 13.49 1.08 -4.34
N TYR A 45 12.66 1.65 -5.22
CA TYR A 45 11.58 0.96 -5.92
C TYR A 45 11.83 0.77 -7.42
N ASP A 46 13.01 1.12 -7.90
CA ASP A 46 13.47 0.84 -9.26
C ASP A 46 13.84 -0.64 -9.36
N SER A 47 12.82 -1.50 -9.45
CA SER A 47 12.99 -2.93 -9.70
C SER A 47 12.48 -3.26 -11.09
N SER A 48 13.39 -3.73 -11.94
CA SER A 48 13.11 -4.27 -13.26
C SER A 48 12.83 -5.79 -13.24
N GLU A 49 12.84 -6.42 -12.06
CA GLU A 49 12.63 -7.85 -11.91
C GLU A 49 11.14 -8.18 -11.89
N ILE A 50 10.62 -8.57 -13.06
CA ILE A 50 9.33 -9.26 -13.14
C ILE A 50 9.55 -10.70 -12.64
N ILE A 51 9.29 -10.92 -11.36
CA ILE A 51 9.23 -12.27 -10.82
C ILE A 51 7.92 -12.88 -11.33
N SER A 52 8.01 -13.85 -12.25
CA SER A 52 6.89 -14.70 -12.66
C SER A 52 6.95 -16.01 -11.87
N PRO A 53 6.35 -16.06 -10.66
CA PRO A 53 6.31 -17.30 -9.91
C PRO A 53 5.45 -18.32 -10.67
N GLN A 54 6.02 -19.52 -10.87
CA GLN A 54 5.29 -20.68 -11.38
C GLN A 54 4.38 -21.18 -10.25
N MET A 55 3.16 -20.65 -10.18
CA MET A 55 2.15 -21.07 -9.20
C MET A 55 1.27 -22.16 -9.82
N PRO A 56 0.86 -23.18 -9.06
CA PRO A 56 -0.15 -24.13 -9.54
C PRO A 56 -1.42 -23.34 -9.87
N HIS A 57 -1.80 -23.37 -11.14
CA HIS A 57 -2.97 -22.69 -11.66
C HIS A 57 -4.23 -23.48 -11.32
N ASN A 58 -5.22 -22.83 -10.71
CA ASN A 58 -6.55 -23.39 -10.48
C ASN A 58 -7.53 -22.64 -11.39
N GLU A 59 -8.35 -23.35 -12.16
CA GLU A 59 -9.36 -22.76 -13.04
C GLU A 59 -10.37 -21.88 -12.26
N GLU A 60 -10.56 -22.13 -10.96
CA GLU A 60 -11.38 -21.28 -10.09
C GLU A 60 -10.77 -19.90 -9.82
N ASP A 61 -9.44 -19.73 -9.94
CA ASP A 61 -8.77 -18.45 -9.72
C ASP A 61 -9.07 -17.44 -10.86
N ASP A 62 -9.40 -17.94 -12.05
CA ASP A 62 -9.74 -17.14 -13.24
C ASP A 62 -11.19 -16.63 -13.21
N LEU A 63 -12.03 -17.21 -12.35
CA LEU A 63 -13.41 -16.75 -12.22
C LEU A 63 -13.44 -15.33 -11.65
N PRO A 64 -14.31 -14.44 -12.12
CA PRO A 64 -14.41 -13.11 -11.54
C PRO A 64 -14.85 -13.15 -10.07
N PRO A 65 -14.54 -12.11 -9.27
CA PRO A 65 -15.02 -11.98 -7.89
C PRO A 65 -16.52 -12.16 -7.75
N LEU A 66 -16.95 -12.91 -6.73
CA LEU A 66 -18.36 -12.98 -6.33
C LEU A 66 -18.75 -11.70 -5.61
N LYS A 67 -20.04 -11.33 -5.71
CA LYS A 67 -20.58 -10.17 -4.98
C LYS A 67 -20.37 -10.27 -3.47
N SER A 68 -20.47 -11.47 -2.91
CA SER A 68 -20.24 -11.74 -1.48
C SER A 68 -18.78 -11.52 -1.06
N GLU A 69 -17.81 -11.78 -1.94
CA GLU A 69 -16.39 -11.49 -1.70
C GLU A 69 -16.14 -9.99 -1.69
N VAL A 70 -16.79 -9.26 -2.61
CA VAL A 70 -16.74 -7.79 -2.65
C VAL A 70 -17.31 -7.20 -1.37
N GLU A 71 -18.50 -7.63 -0.97
CA GLU A 71 -19.15 -7.18 0.27
C GLU A 71 -18.26 -7.46 1.50
N TRP A 72 -17.71 -8.68 1.58
CA TRP A 72 -16.79 -9.05 2.64
C TRP A 72 -15.56 -8.14 2.69
N ALA A 73 -14.94 -7.87 1.53
CA ALA A 73 -13.74 -7.05 1.44
C ALA A 73 -14.00 -5.60 1.85
N ILE A 74 -15.12 -5.01 1.40
CA ILE A 74 -15.54 -3.65 1.79
C ILE A 74 -15.76 -3.57 3.31
N ARG A 75 -16.49 -4.54 3.88
CA ARG A 75 -16.78 -4.58 5.32
C ARG A 75 -15.52 -4.71 6.17
N LYS A 76 -14.55 -5.50 5.72
CA LYS A 76 -13.27 -5.72 6.42
C LYS A 76 -12.29 -4.55 6.30
N ARG A 77 -12.59 -3.49 5.55
CA ARG A 77 -11.72 -2.31 5.49
C ARG A 77 -11.63 -1.60 6.83
N PHE A 78 -10.47 -1.02 7.13
CA PHE A 78 -10.33 -0.13 8.27
C PHE A 78 -10.79 1.27 7.89
N SER A 79 -11.49 1.92 8.83
CA SER A 79 -11.82 3.34 8.77
C SER A 79 -10.69 4.18 9.38
N GLY A 80 -10.64 5.48 9.10
CA GLY A 80 -9.63 6.43 9.56
C GLY A 80 -8.30 6.34 8.80
N LYS A 81 -8.32 5.77 7.58
CA LYS A 81 -7.14 5.69 6.72
C LYS A 81 -7.13 6.84 5.72
N SER A 82 -5.95 7.33 5.38
CA SER A 82 -5.77 8.36 4.36
C SER A 82 -6.14 7.82 2.98
N ALA A 83 -6.80 8.65 2.17
CA ALA A 83 -7.10 8.32 0.78
C ALA A 83 -5.82 8.26 -0.08
N GLY A 84 -5.91 7.56 -1.21
CA GLY A 84 -4.89 7.59 -2.25
C GLY A 84 -5.03 8.82 -3.15
N LEU A 85 -4.43 8.75 -4.34
CA LEU A 85 -4.45 9.83 -5.33
C LEU A 85 -5.88 10.20 -5.78
N ASP A 86 -6.80 9.23 -5.78
CA ASP A 86 -8.21 9.37 -6.15
C ASP A 86 -9.06 10.15 -5.12
N ASN A 87 -8.50 10.45 -3.95
CA ASN A 87 -9.22 11.08 -2.82
C ASN A 87 -10.50 10.33 -2.37
N ILE A 88 -10.57 9.01 -2.63
CA ILE A 88 -11.69 8.17 -2.19
C ILE A 88 -11.35 7.53 -0.85
N TYR A 89 -12.05 7.95 0.21
CA TYR A 89 -11.93 7.38 1.56
C TYR A 89 -12.66 6.03 1.71
N ALA A 90 -12.14 5.15 2.57
CA ALA A 90 -12.74 3.83 2.83
C ALA A 90 -14.18 3.94 3.37
N GLU A 91 -14.48 4.97 4.14
CA GLU A 91 -15.80 5.27 4.69
C GLU A 91 -16.83 5.49 3.59
N ARG A 92 -16.45 6.17 2.50
CA ARG A 92 -17.36 6.44 1.38
C ARG A 92 -17.81 5.13 0.72
N ILE A 93 -16.91 4.15 0.63
CA ILE A 93 -17.19 2.83 0.08
C ILE A 93 -18.06 2.01 1.04
N LYS A 94 -17.93 2.19 2.35
CA LYS A 94 -18.76 1.49 3.33
C LYS A 94 -20.17 2.06 3.41
N ILE A 95 -20.30 3.38 3.40
CA ILE A 95 -21.58 4.09 3.55
C ILE A 95 -22.48 3.88 2.33
N SER A 96 -21.92 3.59 1.16
CA SER A 96 -22.70 3.35 -0.06
C SER A 96 -23.55 2.08 -0.03
N GLY A 97 -23.36 1.19 0.95
CA GLY A 97 -24.21 0.01 1.17
C GLY A 97 -24.31 -0.91 -0.06
N ASP A 98 -25.45 -1.61 -0.19
CA ASP A 98 -25.68 -2.56 -1.27
C ASP A 98 -25.54 -1.97 -2.69
N PRO A 99 -26.03 -0.73 -2.98
CA PRO A 99 -25.78 -0.10 -4.27
C PRO A 99 -24.28 0.09 -4.56
N GLY A 100 -23.50 0.41 -3.53
CA GLY A 100 -22.05 0.52 -3.63
C GLY A 100 -21.36 -0.81 -3.90
N VAL A 101 -21.78 -1.86 -3.21
CA VAL A 101 -21.30 -3.23 -3.43
C VAL A 101 -21.61 -3.69 -4.86
N GLU A 102 -22.83 -3.44 -5.34
CA GLU A 102 -23.26 -3.78 -6.69
C GLU A 102 -22.43 -3.05 -7.77
N LEU A 103 -22.24 -1.74 -7.60
CA LEU A 103 -21.42 -0.94 -8.51
C LEU A 103 -19.96 -1.42 -8.52
N TYR A 104 -19.41 -1.69 -7.34
CA TYR A 104 -18.03 -2.15 -7.22
C TYR A 104 -17.85 -3.55 -7.81
N HIS A 105 -18.82 -4.45 -7.61
CA HIS A 105 -18.81 -5.77 -8.21
C HIS A 105 -18.79 -5.71 -9.74
N LYS A 106 -19.66 -4.89 -10.35
CA LYS A 106 -19.63 -4.63 -11.80
C LYS A 106 -18.29 -4.08 -12.29
N LEU A 107 -17.64 -3.23 -11.49
CA LEU A 107 -16.31 -2.72 -11.82
C LEU A 107 -15.26 -3.85 -11.78
N CYS A 108 -15.31 -4.74 -10.78
CA CYS A 108 -14.45 -5.92 -10.75
C CYS A 108 -14.67 -6.84 -11.96
N LEU A 109 -15.92 -7.10 -12.34
CA LEU A 109 -16.23 -7.89 -13.53
C LEU A 109 -15.58 -7.27 -14.77
N LYS A 110 -15.76 -5.96 -14.96
CA LYS A 110 -15.17 -5.24 -16.09
C LYS A 110 -13.64 -5.30 -16.09
N ILE A 111 -12.99 -5.17 -14.93
CA ILE A 111 -11.53 -5.29 -14.80
C ILE A 111 -11.06 -6.70 -15.17
N CYS A 112 -11.80 -7.74 -14.75
CA CYS A 112 -11.49 -9.13 -15.13
C CYS A 112 -11.67 -9.35 -16.64
N GLU A 113 -12.72 -8.81 -17.25
CA GLU A 113 -12.99 -8.94 -18.69
C GLU A 113 -11.97 -8.21 -19.56
N THR A 114 -11.58 -7.00 -19.18
CA THR A 114 -10.66 -6.16 -19.98
C THR A 114 -9.20 -6.32 -19.60
N GLU A 115 -8.91 -6.98 -18.48
CA GLU A 115 -7.60 -7.03 -17.82
C GLU A 115 -7.00 -5.64 -17.52
N GLN A 116 -7.83 -4.59 -17.54
CA GLN A 116 -7.38 -3.21 -17.40
C GLN A 116 -7.84 -2.61 -16.07
N TRP A 117 -6.86 -2.27 -15.25
CA TRP A 117 -7.07 -1.51 -14.02
C TRP A 117 -7.23 -0.02 -14.33
N PRO A 118 -8.12 0.70 -13.62
CA PRO A 118 -8.17 2.15 -13.66
C PRO A 118 -6.79 2.75 -13.41
N GLU A 119 -6.42 3.79 -14.15
CA GLU A 119 -5.07 4.36 -14.08
C GLU A 119 -4.70 4.86 -12.67
N GLU A 120 -5.65 5.51 -11.99
CA GLU A 120 -5.45 5.99 -10.61
C GLU A 120 -5.25 4.84 -9.61
N TRP A 121 -5.81 3.65 -9.88
CA TRP A 121 -5.66 2.49 -9.01
C TRP A 121 -4.27 1.85 -9.08
N ARG A 122 -3.57 2.09 -10.19
CA ARG A 122 -2.20 1.64 -10.44
C ARG A 122 -1.15 2.61 -9.92
N LYS A 123 -1.55 3.78 -9.41
CA LYS A 123 -0.68 4.80 -8.85
C LYS A 123 -0.78 4.82 -7.32
N SER A 124 0.31 5.19 -6.67
CA SER A 124 0.33 5.41 -5.23
C SER A 124 1.11 6.67 -4.89
N VAL A 125 0.75 7.33 -3.80
CA VAL A 125 1.48 8.48 -3.28
C VAL A 125 2.41 8.00 -2.18
N PHE A 126 3.71 8.19 -2.35
CA PHE A 126 4.70 7.84 -1.33
C PHE A 126 4.87 8.98 -0.34
N VAL A 127 4.69 8.66 0.94
CA VAL A 127 4.95 9.57 2.05
C VAL A 127 6.11 9.02 2.87
N THR A 128 7.14 9.83 3.07
CA THR A 128 8.29 9.49 3.90
C THR A 128 8.05 9.91 5.35
N LEU A 129 8.36 9.01 6.28
CA LEU A 129 8.29 9.27 7.73
C LEU A 129 9.66 9.00 8.37
N PRO A 130 10.15 9.90 9.23
CA PRO A 130 11.42 9.67 9.92
C PRO A 130 11.30 8.47 10.88
N LYS A 131 12.33 7.61 10.90
CA LYS A 131 12.53 6.57 11.92
C LYS A 131 13.64 6.98 12.88
N LYS A 132 13.87 6.17 13.92
CA LYS A 132 14.96 6.38 14.88
C LYS A 132 16.31 6.32 14.15
N GLY A 133 17.19 7.28 14.43
CA GLY A 133 18.50 7.41 13.81
C GLY A 133 18.84 8.87 13.51
N ASP A 134 19.88 9.08 12.72
CA ASP A 134 20.21 10.40 12.15
C ASP A 134 19.19 10.77 11.06
N ILE A 135 18.28 11.69 11.36
CA ILE A 135 17.23 12.15 10.43
C ILE A 135 17.76 12.97 9.25
N GLN A 136 19.07 13.23 9.20
CA GLN A 136 19.73 13.79 8.01
C GLN A 136 19.99 12.73 6.93
N GLN A 137 19.94 11.44 7.27
CA GLN A 137 20.17 10.35 6.34
C GLN A 137 18.84 9.84 5.77
N CYS A 138 18.71 9.78 4.45
CA CYS A 138 17.49 9.25 3.78
C CYS A 138 17.19 7.80 4.18
N SER A 139 18.23 7.00 4.43
CA SER A 139 18.08 5.62 4.92
C SER A 139 17.40 5.52 6.28
N ASN A 140 17.32 6.62 7.03
CA ASN A 140 16.57 6.77 8.29
C ASN A 140 15.15 7.30 8.10
N TYR A 141 14.59 7.15 6.90
CA TYR A 141 13.17 7.33 6.63
C TYR A 141 12.55 5.98 6.23
N ARG A 142 11.27 5.81 6.56
CA ARG A 142 10.43 4.75 6.01
C ARG A 142 9.43 5.36 5.04
N THR A 143 9.16 4.66 3.97
CA THR A 143 8.15 5.01 2.97
C THR A 143 6.82 4.36 3.33
N ILE A 144 5.73 5.10 3.11
CA ILE A 144 4.36 4.60 3.17
C ILE A 144 3.70 4.91 1.83
N ALA A 145 3.21 3.88 1.15
CA ALA A 145 2.42 4.04 -0.07
C ALA A 145 0.95 4.26 0.30
N LEU A 146 0.39 5.40 -0.11
CA LEU A 146 -1.05 5.65 -0.07
C LEU A 146 -1.66 5.15 -1.37
N ILE A 147 -2.42 4.06 -1.28
CA ILE A 147 -3.06 3.38 -2.41
C ILE A 147 -4.55 3.69 -2.39
N SER A 148 -5.15 3.82 -3.58
CA SER A 148 -6.60 3.89 -3.78
C SER A 148 -7.32 2.83 -2.92
N HIS A 149 -8.29 3.27 -2.12
CA HIS A 149 -9.10 2.37 -1.30
C HIS A 149 -9.93 1.39 -2.13
N PRO A 150 -10.52 1.82 -3.25
CA PRO A 150 -11.05 0.91 -4.26
C PRO A 150 -10.00 -0.11 -4.71
N SER A 151 -8.84 0.28 -5.26
CA SER A 151 -7.78 -0.65 -5.70
C SER A 151 -7.43 -1.71 -4.66
N ASN A 152 -7.16 -1.27 -3.43
CA ASN A 152 -6.75 -2.16 -2.35
C ASN A 152 -7.90 -3.08 -1.86
N THR A 153 -9.18 -2.78 -2.19
CA THR A 153 -10.31 -3.67 -1.88
C THR A 153 -10.29 -4.88 -2.78
N LEU A 154 -10.06 -4.68 -4.09
CA LEU A 154 -9.85 -5.76 -5.04
C LEU A 154 -8.60 -6.59 -4.68
N LEU A 155 -7.48 -5.94 -4.33
CA LEU A 155 -6.29 -6.65 -3.82
C LEU A 155 -6.59 -7.52 -2.60
N LYS A 156 -7.51 -7.07 -1.71
CA LYS A 156 -7.91 -7.86 -0.53
C LYS A 156 -8.68 -9.14 -0.91
N ILE A 157 -9.48 -9.09 -1.98
CA ILE A 157 -10.18 -10.26 -2.53
C ILE A 157 -9.15 -11.22 -3.12
N ILE A 158 -8.27 -10.73 -3.99
CA ILE A 158 -7.22 -11.52 -4.64
C ILE A 158 -6.34 -12.22 -3.57
N MET A 159 -5.87 -11.46 -2.59
CA MET A 159 -5.09 -12.00 -1.47
C MET A 159 -5.85 -13.09 -0.70
N LYS A 160 -7.17 -12.96 -0.54
CA LYS A 160 -7.98 -13.96 0.18
C LYS A 160 -8.10 -15.26 -0.60
N ARG A 161 -8.24 -15.19 -1.93
CA ARG A 161 -8.25 -16.38 -2.80
C ARG A 161 -6.90 -17.10 -2.80
N LEU A 162 -5.82 -16.32 -2.92
CA LEU A 162 -4.45 -16.84 -2.91
C LEU A 162 -3.99 -17.40 -1.55
N GLU A 163 -4.65 -17.03 -0.44
CA GLU A 163 -4.24 -17.39 0.92
C GLU A 163 -4.07 -18.91 1.10
N ASN A 164 -4.99 -19.70 0.54
CA ASN A 164 -4.92 -21.16 0.62
C ASN A 164 -3.74 -21.73 -0.18
N THR A 165 -3.53 -21.23 -1.40
CA THR A 165 -2.44 -21.67 -2.28
C THR A 165 -1.09 -21.34 -1.69
N ILE A 166 -0.92 -20.10 -1.20
CA ILE A 166 0.31 -19.65 -0.53
C ILE A 166 0.56 -20.48 0.73
N SER A 167 -0.46 -20.70 1.56
CA SER A 167 -0.30 -21.48 2.79
C SER A 167 0.12 -22.93 2.51
N ARG A 168 -0.44 -23.57 1.48
CA ARG A 168 -0.05 -24.92 1.07
C ARG A 168 1.42 -24.94 0.62
N GLU A 169 1.83 -24.02 -0.24
CA GLU A 169 3.19 -23.97 -0.78
C GLU A 169 4.22 -23.71 0.33
N VAL A 170 3.94 -22.78 1.25
CA VAL A 170 4.80 -22.51 2.40
C VAL A 170 4.95 -23.77 3.27
N ASN A 171 3.86 -24.48 3.55
CA ASN A 171 3.91 -25.71 4.33
C ASN A 171 4.69 -26.82 3.61
N LEU A 172 4.57 -26.95 2.28
CA LEU A 172 5.33 -27.92 1.49
C LEU A 172 6.84 -27.62 1.53
N ARG A 173 7.24 -26.35 1.43
CA ARG A 173 8.66 -25.94 1.54
C ARG A 173 9.25 -26.17 2.92
N LEU A 174 8.47 -25.91 3.96
CA LEU A 174 8.87 -26.20 5.34
C LEU A 174 9.01 -27.71 5.58
N ALA A 175 8.13 -28.52 4.98
CA ALA A 175 8.20 -29.98 5.06
C ALA A 175 9.38 -30.58 4.25
N SER A 176 9.84 -29.91 3.20
CA SER A 176 10.96 -30.35 2.36
C SER A 176 12.34 -29.85 2.82
N GLY A 177 12.41 -29.04 3.88
CA GLY A 177 13.66 -28.58 4.49
C GLY A 177 14.43 -27.54 3.67
N ILE A 178 13.78 -26.89 2.69
CA ILE A 178 14.40 -25.83 1.90
C ILE A 178 14.34 -24.51 2.70
N PRO A 179 15.46 -23.82 2.98
CA PRO A 179 15.43 -22.56 3.73
C PRO A 179 14.71 -21.47 2.93
N THR A 180 13.85 -20.71 3.61
CA THR A 180 13.19 -19.49 3.12
C THR A 180 14.16 -18.31 3.03
#